data_AF-A0A2Z2KLK8-F1
#
_entry.id   AF-A0A2Z2KLK8-F1
#
_cell.length_a   1.000
_cell.length_b   1.000
_cell.length_c   1.000
_cell.angle_alpha   90.00
_cell.angle_beta   90.00
_cell.angle_gamma   90.00
#
_symmetry.space_group_name_H-M   'P 1'
#
loop_
_entity.id
_entity.type
_entity.pdbx_description
1 polymer ?
#
loop_
_entity_poly.entity_id
_entity_poly.type
_entity_poly.pdbx_seq_one_letter_code
_entity_poly.pdbx_strand_id
1 'polypeptide(L)' 'MLFKITTEMEKKIKKWDSCKAVDVTGAKFSYTFIPTSLGTVIHVHCDICNRELDLTEDWG' A
#
# COMPACT_ATOMS: atom_id res chain seq x y z
N MET A 1 -19.58 -1.29 0.46
CA MET A 1 -18.59 -0.90 1.47
C MET A 1 -17.46 -0.18 0.76
N LEU A 2 -17.16 1.07 1.13
CA LEU A 2 -16.07 1.83 0.53
C LEU A 2 -14.81 1.59 1.36
N PHE A 3 -13.81 0.93 0.78
CA PHE A 3 -12.50 0.85 1.41
C PHE A 3 -11.84 2.23 1.34
N LYS A 4 -11.38 2.73 2.49
CA LYS A 4 -10.65 3.99 2.60
C LYS A 4 -9.35 3.72 3.34
N ILE A 5 -8.24 4.14 2.75
CA ILE A 5 -6.93 4.09 3.40
C ILE A 5 -6.99 4.92 4.69
N THR A 6 -6.57 4.32 5.81
CA THR A 6 -6.54 5.01 7.10
C THR A 6 -5.38 6.00 7.16
N THR A 7 -5.47 6.99 8.04
CA THR A 7 -4.38 7.96 8.26
C THR A 7 -3.08 7.27 8.68
N GLU A 8 -3.15 6.13 9.37
CA GLU A 8 -1.97 5.36 9.77
C GLU A 8 -1.31 4.65 8.60
N MET A 9 -2.11 4.04 7.72
CA MET A 9 -1.65 3.47 6.46
C MET A 9 -0.96 4.53 5.59
N GLU A 10 -1.56 5.72 5.45
CA GLU A 10 -0.94 6.83 4.71
C GLU A 10 0.42 7.23 5.30
N LYS A 11 0.55 7.28 6.63
CA LYS A 11 1.82 7.58 7.30
C LYS A 11 2.86 6.49 7.05
N LYS A 12 2.46 5.22 7.11
CA LYS A 12 3.34 4.08 6.80
C LYS A 12 3.84 4.16 5.35
N ILE A 13 2.94 4.42 4.40
CA ILE A 13 3.29 4.59 2.98
C ILE A 13 4.26 5.77 2.81
N LYS A 14 3.98 6.94 3.38
CA LYS A 14 4.86 8.12 3.29
C LYS A 14 6.26 7.88 3.89
N LYS A 15 6.35 7.13 4.98
CA LYS A 15 7.64 6.77 5.60
C LYS A 15 8.41 5.74 4.77
N TRP A 16 7.72 4.78 4.19
CA TRP A 16 8.29 3.75 3.33
C TRP A 16 8.67 4.28 1.93
N ASP A 17 7.98 5.31 1.47
CA ASP A 17 8.21 5.94 0.18
C ASP A 17 9.53 6.74 0.15
N SER A 18 10.61 6.01 -0.09
CA SER A 18 11.93 6.56 -0.40
C SER A 18 12.18 6.68 -1.92
N CYS A 19 11.17 6.39 -2.76
CA CYS A 19 11.35 6.32 -4.21
C CYS A 19 11.14 7.69 -4.84
N LYS A 20 12.19 8.26 -5.44
CA LYS A 20 12.05 9.44 -6.30
C LYS A 20 11.41 9.01 -7.61
N ALA A 21 10.16 9.40 -7.81
CA ALA A 21 9.48 9.17 -9.08
C ALA A 21 10.13 10.05 -10.15
N VAL A 22 10.76 9.44 -11.16
CA VAL A 22 11.31 10.14 -12.32
C VAL A 22 10.36 9.84 -13.49
N ASP A 23 9.72 10.87 -14.03
CA ASP A 23 8.83 10.81 -15.21
C ASP A 23 7.79 9.69 -15.21
N VAL A 24 6.95 9.62 -14.17
CA VAL A 24 5.76 8.76 -14.20
C VAL A 24 4.56 9.47 -14.77
N THR A 25 4.08 9.00 -15.93
CA THR A 25 2.79 9.40 -16.52
C THR A 25 1.61 8.60 -15.97
N GLY A 26 1.87 7.64 -15.06
CA GLY A 26 0.88 6.72 -14.48
C GLY A 26 0.85 6.73 -12.95
N ALA A 27 0.04 5.83 -12.38
CA ALA A 27 -0.02 5.64 -10.93
C ALA A 27 1.32 5.10 -10.41
N LYS A 28 1.81 5.67 -9.30
CA LYS A 28 3.05 5.23 -8.63
C LYS A 28 2.87 3.96 -7.80
N PHE A 29 1.68 3.79 -7.25
CA PHE A 29 1.35 2.72 -6.31
C PHE A 29 0.14 1.94 -6.78
N SER A 30 0.24 0.62 -6.71
CA SER A 30 -0.86 -0.32 -6.87
C SER A 30 -1.17 -0.99 -5.54
N TYR A 31 -2.45 -1.29 -5.31
CA TYR A 31 -2.94 -1.89 -4.07
C TYR A 31 -3.57 -3.25 -4.36
N THR A 32 -3.15 -4.27 -3.62
CA THR A 32 -3.77 -5.59 -3.65
C THR A 32 -4.51 -5.83 -2.34
N PHE A 33 -5.79 -6.13 -2.45
CA PHE A 33 -6.66 -6.45 -1.32
C PHE A 33 -7.04 -7.92 -1.38
N ILE A 34 -6.60 -8.69 -0.38
CA ILE A 34 -6.86 -10.12 -0.33
C ILE A 34 -7.77 -10.39 0.87
N PRO A 35 -9.08 -10.63 0.64
CA PRO A 35 -9.96 -11.07 1.71
C PRO A 35 -9.61 -12.51 2.11
N THR A 36 -9.48 -12.75 3.40
CA THR A 36 -9.20 -14.05 4.02
C THR A 36 -10.23 -14.32 5.12
N SER A 37 -10.26 -15.55 5.65
CA SER A 37 -11.15 -15.92 6.76
C SER A 37 -10.80 -15.24 8.09
N LEU A 38 -9.57 -14.71 8.21
CA LEU A 38 -9.13 -13.94 9.37
C LEU A 38 -9.47 -12.47 9.15
N GLY A 39 -9.31 -11.98 7.92
CA GLY A 39 -9.94 -10.77 7.35
C GLY A 39 -9.09 -10.20 6.20
N THR A 40 -8.76 -8.90 6.12
CA THR A 40 -8.16 -8.34 4.88
C THR A 40 -6.65 -8.12 4.96
N VAL A 41 -5.91 -8.78 4.07
CA VAL A 41 -4.49 -8.52 3.83
C VAL A 41 -4.37 -7.42 2.77
N ILE A 42 -3.48 -6.46 3.00
CA ILE A 42 -3.33 -5.27 2.15
C ILE A 42 -1.86 -5.10 1.77
N HIS A 43 -1.57 -5.22 0.47
CA HIS A 43 -0.24 -4.97 -0.07
C HIS A 43 -0.22 -3.70 -0.91
N VAL A 44 0.81 -2.88 -0.71
CA VAL A 44 1.12 -1.71 -1.55
C VAL A 44 2.37 -2.03 -2.34
N HIS A 45 2.24 -1.99 -3.66
CA HIS A 45 3.35 -2.19 -4.57
C HIS A 45 3.71 -0.84 -5.22
N CYS A 46 5.00 -0.56 -5.34
CA CYS A 46 5.49 0.61 -6.08
C CYS A 46 6.00 0.18 -7.45
N ASP A 47 5.26 0.53 -8.50
CA ASP A 47 5.54 0.13 -9.87
C ASP A 47 6.86 0.72 -10.43
N ILE A 48 7.42 1.74 -9.77
CA ILE A 48 8.67 2.40 -10.17
C ILE A 48 9.90 1.63 -9.67
N CYS A 49 9.89 1.26 -8.38
CA CYS A 49 11.03 0.62 -7.73
C CYS A 49 10.83 -0.87 -7.47
N ASN A 50 9.67 -1.41 -7.86
CA ASN A 50 9.28 -2.80 -7.73
C ASN A 50 9.37 -3.31 -6.28
N ARG A 51 9.16 -2.42 -5.30
CA ARG A 51 9.15 -2.73 -3.86
C ARG A 51 7.72 -2.91 -3.38
N GLU A 52 7.56 -3.76 -2.38
CA GLU A 52 6.27 -4.03 -1.75
C GLU A 52 6.28 -3.64 -0.26
N LEU A 53 5.14 -3.16 0.22
CA LEU A 53 4.86 -2.85 1.62
C LEU A 53 3.60 -3.58 2.04
N ASP A 54 3.72 -4.42 3.05
CA ASP A 54 2.57 -5.01 3.73
C ASP A 54 1.97 -3.98 4.71
N LEU A 55 0.69 -3.69 4.52
CA LEU A 55 -0.13 -2.80 5.35
C LEU A 55 -1.19 -3.54 6.16
N THR A 56 -1.17 -4.87 6.16
CA THR A 56 -2.05 -5.68 7.00
C THR A 56 -1.90 -5.19 8.44
N GLU A 57 -2.98 -4.63 8.99
CA GLU A 57 -2.99 -4.25 10.39
C GLU A 57 -2.94 -5.56 11.19
N ASP A 58 -1.95 -5.68 12.08
CA ASP A 58 -1.83 -6.81 12.99
C ASP A 58 -3.19 -7.03 13.64
N TRP A 59 -3.65 -8.28 13.61
CA TRP A 59 -4.91 -8.75 14.18
C TRP A 59 -4.86 -8.67 15.71
N GLY A 60 -4.82 -7.46 16.26
CA GLY A 60 -4.78 -7.14 17.68
C GLY A 60 -6.16 -7.02 18.29
#